data_AF-A0A814X7Q5-F1
#
_entry.id   AF-A0A814X7Q5-F1
#
_cell.length_a   1.000
_cell.length_b   1.000
_cell.length_c   1.000
_cell.angle_alpha   90.00
_cell.angle_beta   90.00
_cell.angle_gamma   90.00
#
_symmetry.space_group_name_H-M   'P 1'
#
loop_
_entity.id
_entity.type
_entity.pdbx_description
1 polymer ?
#
loop_
_entity_poly.entity_id
_entity_poly.type
_entity_poly.pdbx_seq_one_letter_code
_entity_poly.pdbx_strand_id
1 'polypeptide(L)'
;GSHRVAAEITAGIICGSKYWTVNTLDKLWNKLTPFLKEVFSNLSPETLTYWGTCFKLGMEDEDPRRMYKPNEYILSLTTEQTSANTFNGTSCWYFTQTISNFEWRVSTVWKTINKHATELLDHPFKAGRERIAKTPLANVTGQVVEIDFEGRKALNFIETAIQLLTHMFSRSLQPVKESIIRIFPLLCEVESIVSNDEVIRKNLIVTRLCIAMTDVLQPCE
;
A
#
# COMPACT_ATOMS: atom_id res chain seq x y z
N GLY A 1 -25.68 -5.55 -3.46
CA GLY A 1 -26.00 -6.92 -3.91
C GLY A 1 -25.27 -7.29 -5.20
N SER A 2 -25.62 -6.63 -6.31
CA SER A 2 -25.08 -6.90 -7.66
C SER A 2 -23.56 -6.87 -7.76
N HIS A 3 -22.89 -5.83 -7.26
CA HIS A 3 -21.43 -5.71 -7.31
C HIS A 3 -20.69 -6.83 -6.57
N ARG A 4 -21.24 -7.31 -5.45
CA ARG A 4 -20.63 -8.40 -4.68
C ARG A 4 -20.62 -9.69 -5.49
N VAL A 5 -21.77 -10.04 -6.09
CA VAL A 5 -21.89 -11.24 -6.93
C VAL A 5 -20.97 -11.13 -8.15
N ALA A 6 -20.92 -9.96 -8.80
CA ALA A 6 -20.03 -9.73 -9.93
C ALA A 6 -18.55 -9.88 -9.55
N ALA A 7 -18.15 -9.36 -8.38
CA ALA A 7 -16.80 -9.50 -7.85
C ALA A 7 -16.46 -10.96 -7.52
N GLU A 8 -17.38 -11.72 -6.90
CA GLU A 8 -17.20 -13.15 -6.59
C GLU A 8 -17.07 -14.00 -7.87
N ILE A 9 -17.91 -13.76 -8.88
CA ILE A 9 -17.81 -14.42 -10.19
C ILE A 9 -16.47 -14.09 -10.86
N THR A 10 -16.06 -12.82 -10.83
CA THR A 10 -14.80 -12.38 -11.43
C THR A 10 -13.61 -13.05 -10.76
N ALA A 11 -13.59 -13.10 -9.43
CA ALA A 11 -12.56 -13.81 -8.67
C ALA A 11 -12.51 -15.29 -9.05
N GLY A 12 -13.67 -15.97 -9.11
CA GLY A 12 -13.77 -17.36 -9.52
C GLY A 12 -13.25 -17.62 -10.93
N ILE A 13 -13.51 -16.72 -11.89
CA ILE A 13 -12.97 -16.81 -13.25
C ILE A 13 -11.45 -16.65 -13.25
N ILE A 14 -10.92 -15.69 -12.49
CA ILE A 14 -9.46 -15.46 -12.39
C ILE A 14 -8.78 -16.71 -11.83
N CYS A 15 -9.23 -17.23 -10.68
CA CYS A 15 -8.68 -18.45 -10.08
C CYS A 15 -8.86 -19.67 -10.98
N GLY A 16 -10.01 -19.79 -11.67
CA GLY A 16 -10.30 -20.88 -12.60
C GLY A 16 -9.44 -20.86 -13.87
N SER A 17 -8.82 -19.71 -14.18
CA SER A 17 -7.95 -19.54 -15.35
C SER A 17 -6.52 -20.03 -15.14
N LYS A 18 -6.18 -20.57 -13.96
CA LYS A 18 -4.83 -21.03 -13.56
C LYS A 18 -4.17 -21.97 -14.58
N TYR A 19 -4.94 -22.91 -15.14
CA TYR A 19 -4.43 -23.92 -16.08
C TYR A 19 -4.72 -23.60 -17.55
N TRP A 20 -5.20 -22.40 -17.86
CA TRP A 20 -5.52 -22.01 -19.22
C TRP A 20 -4.26 -21.76 -20.05
N THR A 21 -4.34 -22.06 -21.35
CA THR A 21 -3.30 -21.69 -22.31
C THR A 21 -3.16 -20.17 -22.42
N VAL A 22 -1.99 -19.68 -22.84
CA VAL A 22 -1.74 -18.24 -23.01
C VAL A 22 -2.78 -17.60 -23.94
N ASN A 23 -3.10 -18.26 -25.06
CA ASN A 23 -4.09 -17.75 -26.02
C ASN A 23 -5.50 -17.59 -25.42
N THR A 24 -5.92 -18.49 -24.53
CA THR A 24 -7.23 -18.39 -23.88
C THR A 24 -7.21 -17.38 -22.74
N LEU A 25 -6.08 -17.26 -22.03
CA LEU A 25 -5.85 -16.24 -21.01
C LEU A 25 -5.86 -14.82 -21.62
N ASP A 26 -5.25 -14.63 -22.77
CA ASP A 26 -5.25 -13.33 -23.46
C ASP A 26 -6.64 -12.92 -23.91
N LYS A 27 -7.44 -13.87 -24.40
CA LYS A 27 -8.86 -13.64 -24.72
C LYS A 27 -9.67 -13.27 -23.48
N LEU A 28 -9.39 -13.90 -22.34
CA LEU A 28 -10.01 -13.54 -21.06
C LEU A 28 -9.67 -12.10 -20.69
N TRP A 29 -8.39 -11.74 -20.65
CA TRP A 29 -7.98 -10.40 -20.27
C TRP A 29 -8.47 -9.33 -21.25
N ASN A 30 -8.50 -9.60 -22.56
CA ASN A 30 -9.07 -8.68 -23.54
C ASN A 30 -10.54 -8.34 -23.27
N LYS A 31 -11.31 -9.29 -22.73
CA LYS A 31 -12.71 -9.06 -22.35
C LYS A 31 -12.85 -8.47 -20.95
N LEU A 32 -12.01 -8.91 -20.01
CA LEU A 32 -12.14 -8.56 -18.60
C LEU A 32 -11.53 -7.18 -18.28
N THR A 33 -10.45 -6.78 -18.97
CA THR A 33 -9.79 -5.49 -18.73
C THR A 33 -10.73 -4.29 -18.95
N PRO A 34 -11.49 -4.16 -20.05
CA PRO A 34 -12.43 -3.05 -20.22
C PRO A 34 -13.49 -2.97 -19.11
N PHE A 35 -14.03 -4.13 -18.72
CA PHE A 35 -14.99 -4.24 -17.62
C PHE A 35 -14.39 -3.79 -16.29
N LEU A 36 -13.18 -4.23 -15.97
CA LEU A 36 -12.47 -3.81 -14.77
C LEU A 36 -12.24 -2.29 -14.79
N LYS A 37 -11.79 -1.70 -15.91
CA LYS A 37 -11.59 -0.24 -16.05
C LYS A 37 -12.86 0.56 -15.75
N GLU A 38 -14.00 0.10 -16.23
CA GLU A 38 -15.30 0.71 -15.93
C GLU A 38 -15.65 0.62 -14.44
N VAL A 39 -15.43 -0.55 -13.83
CA VAL A 39 -15.60 -0.77 -12.40
C VAL A 39 -14.74 0.18 -11.58
N PHE A 40 -13.45 0.30 -11.92
CA PHE A 40 -12.50 1.17 -11.23
C PHE A 40 -12.87 2.65 -11.34
N SER A 41 -13.47 3.07 -12.46
CA SER A 41 -13.93 4.44 -12.66
C SER A 41 -15.17 4.77 -11.81
N ASN A 42 -16.01 3.77 -11.53
CA ASN A 42 -17.28 3.90 -10.80
C ASN A 42 -17.22 3.32 -9.38
N LEU A 43 -16.05 3.35 -8.74
CA LEU A 43 -15.90 2.85 -7.38
C LEU A 43 -16.62 3.73 -6.35
N SER A 44 -17.23 3.08 -5.37
CA SER A 44 -17.80 3.71 -4.18
C SER A 44 -17.17 3.10 -2.92
N PRO A 45 -17.28 3.75 -1.75
CA PRO A 45 -16.76 3.21 -0.49
C PRO A 45 -17.30 1.80 -0.17
N GLU A 46 -18.54 1.53 -0.53
CA GLU A 46 -19.19 0.22 -0.31
C GLU A 46 -18.66 -0.85 -1.27
N THR A 47 -18.41 -0.48 -2.53
CA THR A 47 -17.97 -1.43 -3.56
C THR A 47 -16.48 -1.73 -3.51
N LEU A 48 -15.69 -0.81 -2.95
CA LEU A 48 -14.23 -0.94 -2.81
C LEU A 48 -13.83 -2.24 -2.12
N THR A 49 -14.50 -2.60 -1.02
CA THR A 49 -14.19 -3.80 -0.24
C THR A 49 -14.48 -5.09 -1.02
N TYR A 50 -15.56 -5.12 -1.81
CA TYR A 50 -15.89 -6.29 -2.64
C TYR A 50 -14.84 -6.51 -3.73
N TRP A 51 -14.47 -5.46 -4.45
CA TRP A 51 -13.47 -5.56 -5.51
C TRP A 51 -12.07 -5.81 -4.97
N GLY A 52 -11.68 -5.20 -3.85
CA GLY A 52 -10.40 -5.53 -3.20
C GLY A 52 -10.34 -6.98 -2.75
N THR A 53 -11.44 -7.54 -2.25
CA THR A 53 -11.51 -8.98 -1.91
C THR A 53 -11.40 -9.85 -3.17
N CYS A 54 -12.06 -9.48 -4.25
CA CYS A 54 -11.93 -10.17 -5.55
C CYS A 54 -10.48 -10.24 -6.03
N PHE A 55 -9.77 -9.10 -6.03
CA PHE A 55 -8.36 -9.08 -6.43
C PHE A 55 -7.46 -9.81 -5.44
N LYS A 56 -7.72 -9.70 -4.14
CA LYS A 56 -6.95 -10.44 -3.13
C LYS A 56 -7.03 -11.94 -3.37
N LEU A 57 -8.25 -12.48 -3.54
CA LEU A 57 -8.45 -13.91 -3.81
C LEU A 57 -7.90 -14.31 -5.18
N GLY A 58 -8.13 -13.49 -6.21
CA GLY A 58 -7.66 -13.77 -7.57
C GLY A 58 -6.13 -13.71 -7.74
N MET A 59 -5.42 -13.04 -6.82
CA MET A 59 -3.95 -12.92 -6.85
C MET A 59 -3.26 -13.84 -5.84
N GLU A 60 -4.01 -14.52 -4.98
CA GLU A 60 -3.49 -15.49 -4.01
C GLU A 60 -3.01 -16.76 -4.73
N ASP A 61 -1.79 -17.22 -4.42
CA ASP A 61 -1.15 -18.41 -5.03
C ASP A 61 -1.09 -18.44 -6.57
N GLU A 62 -1.16 -17.26 -7.21
CA GLU A 62 -1.07 -17.10 -8.65
C GLU A 62 0.33 -16.65 -9.11
N ASP A 63 0.67 -16.95 -10.37
CA ASP A 63 1.90 -16.47 -11.00
C ASP A 63 1.70 -15.02 -11.47
N PRO A 64 2.52 -14.05 -11.01
CA PRO A 64 2.38 -12.64 -11.40
C PRO A 64 2.45 -12.40 -12.91
N ARG A 65 3.14 -13.28 -13.67
CA ARG A 65 3.24 -13.19 -15.13
C ARG A 65 1.91 -13.44 -15.83
N ARG A 66 1.02 -14.23 -15.21
CA ARG A 66 -0.34 -14.49 -15.74
C ARG A 66 -1.29 -13.31 -15.48
N MET A 67 -0.98 -12.51 -14.47
CA MET A 67 -1.75 -11.34 -14.02
C MET A 67 -1.19 -10.02 -14.57
N TYR A 68 -0.51 -10.05 -15.73
CA TYR A 68 0.20 -8.90 -16.27
C TYR A 68 -0.72 -7.69 -16.54
N LYS A 69 -1.87 -7.85 -17.22
CA LYS A 69 -2.76 -6.72 -17.52
C LYS A 69 -3.39 -6.07 -16.28
N PRO A 70 -3.93 -6.83 -15.30
CA PRO A 70 -4.37 -6.23 -14.04
C PRO A 70 -3.26 -5.48 -13.31
N ASN A 71 -2.06 -6.06 -13.24
CA ASN A 71 -0.92 -5.45 -12.54
C ASN A 71 -0.47 -4.15 -13.23
N GLU A 72 -0.37 -4.15 -14.56
CA GLU A 72 -0.07 -2.96 -15.35
C GLU A 72 -1.13 -1.87 -15.17
N TYR A 73 -2.41 -2.24 -15.11
CA TYR A 73 -3.48 -1.27 -14.92
C TYR A 73 -3.50 -0.68 -13.49
N ILE A 74 -3.28 -1.50 -12.45
CA ILE A 74 -3.14 -0.99 -11.09
C ILE A 74 -1.94 -0.03 -11.01
N LEU A 75 -0.84 -0.35 -11.68
CA LEU A 75 0.32 0.53 -11.74
C LEU A 75 -0.01 1.85 -12.47
N SER A 76 -0.67 1.80 -13.62
CA SER A 76 -1.07 3.00 -14.35
C SER A 76 -2.00 3.89 -13.52
N LEU A 77 -2.92 3.29 -12.74
CA LEU A 77 -3.79 4.02 -11.83
C LEU A 77 -3.01 4.75 -10.73
N THR A 78 -1.94 4.16 -10.18
CA THR A 78 -1.10 4.85 -9.19
C THR A 78 -0.41 6.06 -9.79
N THR A 79 0.07 5.97 -11.04
CA THR A 79 0.74 7.08 -11.73
C THR A 79 -0.25 8.18 -12.14
N GLU A 80 -1.39 7.82 -12.73
CA GLU A 80 -2.37 8.77 -13.27
C GLU A 80 -3.16 9.52 -12.19
N GLN A 81 -3.51 8.84 -11.09
CA GLN A 81 -4.37 9.42 -10.06
C GLN A 81 -3.60 10.06 -8.90
N THR A 82 -2.27 10.12 -8.99
CA THR A 82 -1.39 10.83 -8.05
C THR A 82 -1.78 12.31 -7.87
N SER A 83 -2.37 12.95 -8.89
CA SER A 83 -2.80 14.35 -8.85
C SER A 83 -4.29 14.55 -8.48
N ALA A 84 -5.07 13.46 -8.43
CA ALA A 84 -6.51 13.53 -8.22
C ALA A 84 -6.83 13.38 -6.73
N ASN A 85 -7.18 14.51 -6.09
CA ASN A 85 -7.71 14.62 -4.73
C ASN A 85 -9.13 14.01 -4.57
N THR A 86 -9.40 12.91 -5.26
CA THR A 86 -10.72 12.27 -5.33
C THR A 86 -10.70 10.93 -4.61
N PHE A 87 -11.88 10.42 -4.27
CA PHE A 87 -12.04 9.09 -3.69
C PHE A 87 -11.37 8.01 -4.55
N ASN A 88 -11.46 8.13 -5.87
CA ASN A 88 -10.82 7.22 -6.82
C ASN A 88 -9.28 7.24 -6.69
N GLY A 89 -8.69 8.42 -6.50
CA GLY A 89 -7.24 8.55 -6.32
C GLY A 89 -6.74 7.92 -5.02
N THR A 90 -7.57 7.91 -3.97
CA THR A 90 -7.24 7.19 -2.73
C THR A 90 -7.52 5.69 -2.84
N SER A 91 -8.53 5.28 -3.61
CA SER A 91 -8.92 3.88 -3.73
C SER A 91 -7.96 3.06 -4.58
N CYS A 92 -7.20 3.67 -5.51
CA CYS A 92 -6.17 2.95 -6.28
C CYS A 92 -5.06 2.37 -5.37
N TRP A 93 -4.65 3.11 -4.33
CA TRP A 93 -3.71 2.66 -3.28
C TRP A 93 -4.24 1.53 -2.40
N TYR A 94 -5.53 1.20 -2.49
CA TYR A 94 -6.04 -0.02 -1.87
C TYR A 94 -5.68 -1.26 -2.68
N PHE A 95 -5.68 -1.18 -4.01
CA PHE A 95 -5.36 -2.30 -4.89
C PHE A 95 -3.85 -2.56 -4.97
N THR A 96 -2.99 -1.59 -4.68
CA THR A 96 -1.55 -1.86 -4.51
C THR A 96 -1.28 -2.84 -3.37
N GLN A 97 -2.16 -2.91 -2.37
CA GLN A 97 -2.04 -3.88 -1.28
C GLN A 97 -2.32 -5.31 -1.76
N THR A 98 -3.11 -5.53 -2.81
CA THR A 98 -3.33 -6.89 -3.34
C THR A 98 -2.11 -7.41 -4.10
N ILE A 99 -1.28 -6.52 -4.65
CA ILE A 99 0.02 -6.86 -5.26
C ILE A 99 0.97 -7.49 -4.23
N SER A 100 0.77 -7.23 -2.93
CA SER A 100 1.55 -7.86 -1.86
C SER A 100 1.45 -9.38 -1.82
N ASN A 101 0.38 -9.97 -2.38
CA ASN A 101 0.24 -11.42 -2.51
C ASN A 101 1.29 -12.04 -3.44
N PHE A 102 1.88 -11.24 -4.35
CA PHE A 102 2.99 -11.71 -5.18
C PHE A 102 4.35 -11.65 -4.48
N GLU A 103 4.43 -10.97 -3.33
CA GLU A 103 5.62 -10.81 -2.51
C GLU A 103 6.83 -10.31 -3.33
N TRP A 104 7.99 -10.95 -3.16
CA TRP A 104 9.26 -10.63 -3.80
C TRP A 104 9.27 -10.86 -5.33
N ARG A 105 8.30 -11.61 -5.87
CA ARG A 105 8.26 -12.01 -7.29
C ARG A 105 8.02 -10.84 -8.25
N VAL A 106 7.56 -9.70 -7.75
CA VAL A 106 7.25 -8.48 -8.53
C VAL A 106 8.11 -7.29 -8.10
N SER A 107 9.42 -7.51 -7.93
CA SER A 107 10.35 -6.49 -7.43
C SER A 107 10.39 -5.20 -8.27
N THR A 108 10.21 -5.29 -9.58
CA THR A 108 10.18 -4.11 -10.48
C THR A 108 8.95 -3.26 -10.25
N VAL A 109 7.78 -3.89 -10.09
CA VAL A 109 6.52 -3.22 -9.78
C VAL A 109 6.62 -2.50 -8.42
N TRP A 110 7.20 -3.16 -7.42
CA TRP A 110 7.44 -2.55 -6.11
C TRP A 110 8.34 -1.33 -6.17
N LYS A 111 9.39 -1.33 -7.00
CA LYS A 111 10.25 -0.15 -7.17
C LYS A 111 9.46 1.05 -7.68
N THR A 112 8.60 0.85 -8.67
CA THR A 112 7.77 1.93 -9.23
C THR A 112 6.73 2.41 -8.23
N ILE A 113 6.03 1.50 -7.55
CA ILE A 113 5.05 1.84 -6.49
C ILE A 113 5.73 2.63 -5.38
N ASN A 114 6.91 2.19 -4.92
CA ASN A 114 7.65 2.86 -3.85
C ASN A 114 8.06 4.28 -4.26
N LYS A 115 8.53 4.47 -5.49
CA LYS A 115 8.87 5.80 -6.02
C LYS A 115 7.67 6.75 -5.95
N HIS A 116 6.52 6.32 -6.45
CA HIS A 116 5.31 7.14 -6.41
C HIS A 116 4.79 7.36 -4.99
N ALA A 117 4.90 6.35 -4.11
CA ALA A 117 4.50 6.48 -2.71
C ALA A 117 5.37 7.49 -1.96
N THR A 118 6.69 7.52 -2.21
CA THR A 118 7.60 8.50 -1.59
C THR A 118 7.29 9.94 -1.99
N GLU A 119 6.85 10.15 -3.23
CA GLU A 119 6.44 11.47 -3.73
C GLU A 119 5.12 11.96 -3.10
N LEU A 120 4.35 11.08 -2.44
CA LEU A 120 3.01 11.36 -1.92
C LEU A 120 2.88 11.20 -0.41
N LEU A 121 3.98 11.13 0.34
CA LEU A 121 3.94 10.97 1.79
C LEU A 121 3.28 12.16 2.52
N ASP A 122 3.27 13.35 1.91
CA ASP A 122 2.66 14.58 2.45
C ASP A 122 1.19 14.79 2.01
N HIS A 123 0.56 13.75 1.43
CA HIS A 123 -0.78 13.82 0.85
C HIS A 123 -1.80 14.55 1.76
N PRO A 124 -2.62 15.47 1.24
CA PRO A 124 -3.45 16.36 2.05
C PRO A 124 -4.53 15.61 2.84
N PHE A 125 -5.08 14.51 2.30
CA PHE A 125 -6.13 13.73 2.96
C PHE A 125 -5.61 12.55 3.77
N LYS A 126 -6.13 12.40 4.99
CA LYS A 126 -5.84 11.29 5.91
C LYS A 126 -6.09 9.92 5.29
N ALA A 127 -7.19 9.76 4.54
CA ALA A 127 -7.51 8.49 3.89
C ALA A 127 -6.45 8.06 2.86
N GLY A 128 -5.88 9.00 2.11
CA GLY A 128 -4.77 8.74 1.19
C GLY A 128 -3.51 8.30 1.95
N ARG A 129 -3.14 9.05 3.00
CA ARG A 129 -1.99 8.74 3.87
C ARG A 129 -2.10 7.35 4.49
N GLU A 130 -3.27 6.97 5.02
CA GLU A 130 -3.51 5.64 5.60
C GLU A 130 -3.38 4.50 4.58
N ARG A 131 -3.77 4.72 3.31
CA ARG A 131 -3.64 3.70 2.26
C ARG A 131 -2.21 3.57 1.78
N ILE A 132 -1.50 4.69 1.63
CA ILE A 132 -0.08 4.73 1.27
C ILE A 132 0.75 4.08 2.39
N ALA A 133 0.52 4.41 3.66
CA ALA A 133 1.23 3.84 4.80
C ALA A 133 1.04 2.32 4.96
N LYS A 134 -0.10 1.78 4.51
CA LYS A 134 -0.37 0.33 4.48
C LYS A 134 0.22 -0.38 3.26
N THR A 135 0.72 0.36 2.28
CA THR A 135 1.43 -0.23 1.15
C THR A 135 2.79 -0.74 1.66
N PRO A 136 3.19 -1.99 1.37
CA PRO A 136 4.49 -2.51 1.78
C PRO A 136 5.65 -1.73 1.13
N LEU A 137 6.09 -0.64 1.76
CA LEU A 137 7.29 0.10 1.37
C LEU A 137 8.54 -0.64 1.88
N ALA A 138 8.64 -1.93 1.55
CA ALA A 138 9.63 -2.85 2.12
C ALA A 138 11.10 -2.47 1.84
N ASN A 139 11.35 -1.52 0.93
CA ASN A 139 12.69 -1.20 0.44
C ASN A 139 13.06 0.30 0.47
N VAL A 140 12.24 1.16 1.06
CA VAL A 140 12.50 2.63 1.06
C VAL A 140 13.60 3.03 2.07
N THR A 141 14.09 2.10 2.90
CA THR A 141 15.12 2.38 3.93
C THR A 141 16.51 2.80 3.38
N GLY A 142 16.66 3.02 2.08
CA GLY A 142 17.94 3.39 1.45
C GLY A 142 17.94 4.70 0.65
N GLN A 143 16.79 5.37 0.46
CA GLN A 143 16.76 6.68 -0.17
C GLN A 143 16.49 7.75 0.89
N VAL A 144 17.55 8.48 1.25
CA VAL A 144 17.44 9.73 1.98
C VAL A 144 16.82 10.73 1.01
N VAL A 145 15.51 10.94 1.14
CA VAL A 145 14.86 12.04 0.46
C VAL A 145 15.08 13.26 1.35
N GLU A 146 15.90 14.21 0.89
CA GLU A 146 15.92 15.54 1.47
C GLU A 146 14.59 16.21 1.12
N ILE A 147 13.74 16.43 2.13
CA ILE A 147 12.47 17.08 1.90
C ILE A 147 12.38 18.29 2.81
N ASP A 148 12.42 19.46 2.18
CA ASP A 148 12.16 20.74 2.81
C ASP A 148 10.64 20.92 2.95
N PHE A 149 10.12 20.65 4.14
CA PHE A 149 8.69 20.74 4.42
C PHE A 149 8.38 21.90 5.36
N GLU A 150 7.48 22.79 4.93
CA GLU A 150 6.95 23.86 5.79
C GLU A 150 5.62 23.46 6.48
N GLY A 151 5.55 23.71 7.79
CA GLY A 151 4.31 23.73 8.57
C GLY A 151 3.46 22.44 8.48
N ARG A 152 2.24 22.56 7.92
CA ARG A 152 1.23 21.49 7.91
C ARG A 152 1.61 20.28 7.03
N LYS A 153 2.47 20.48 6.03
CA LYS A 153 2.97 19.39 5.18
C LYS A 153 3.94 18.49 5.95
N ALA A 154 4.81 19.09 6.75
CA ALA A 154 5.71 18.36 7.65
C ALA A 154 4.91 17.49 8.63
N LEU A 155 3.82 18.02 9.19
CA LEU A 155 2.93 17.25 10.06
C LEU A 155 2.30 16.07 9.31
N ASN A 156 1.69 16.29 8.14
CA ASN A 156 1.12 15.21 7.34
C ASN A 156 2.15 14.11 7.02
N PHE A 157 3.37 14.51 6.67
CA PHE A 157 4.46 13.58 6.41
C PHE A 157 4.81 12.75 7.64
N ILE A 158 4.99 13.39 8.80
CA ILE A 158 5.29 12.73 10.07
C ILE A 158 4.18 11.74 10.43
N GLU A 159 2.91 12.11 10.25
CA GLU A 159 1.78 11.21 10.49
C GLU A 159 1.83 9.97 9.60
N THR A 160 2.08 10.14 8.29
CA THR A 160 2.24 9.02 7.35
C THR A 160 3.44 8.14 7.75
N ALA A 161 4.56 8.76 8.12
CA ALA A 161 5.78 8.06 8.50
C ALA A 161 5.59 7.22 9.77
N ILE A 162 4.89 7.75 10.79
CA ILE A 162 4.54 7.00 12.01
C ILE A 162 3.66 5.79 11.66
N GLN A 163 2.62 6.00 10.84
CA GLN A 163 1.74 4.90 10.42
C GLN A 163 2.50 3.83 9.62
N LEU A 164 3.42 4.27 8.75
CA LEU A 164 4.28 3.37 7.98
C LEU A 164 5.16 2.54 8.91
N LEU A 165 5.83 3.18 9.88
CA LEU A 165 6.68 2.49 10.87
C LEU A 165 5.88 1.45 11.66
N THR A 166 4.69 1.83 12.16
CA THR A 166 3.80 0.88 12.85
C THR A 166 3.44 -0.30 11.95
N HIS A 167 3.14 -0.06 10.67
CA HIS A 167 2.84 -1.14 9.73
C HIS A 167 4.06 -2.03 9.45
N MET A 168 5.24 -1.44 9.25
CA MET A 168 6.49 -2.17 9.05
C MET A 168 6.83 -3.06 10.25
N PHE A 169 6.67 -2.56 11.48
CA PHE A 169 6.93 -3.33 12.68
C PHE A 169 6.00 -4.55 12.84
N SER A 170 4.76 -4.43 12.38
CA SER A 170 3.79 -5.54 12.44
C SER A 170 3.99 -6.62 11.37
N ARG A 171 4.75 -6.34 10.31
CA ARG A 171 4.79 -7.17 9.09
C ARG A 171 6.20 -7.61 8.68
N SER A 172 7.23 -6.87 9.08
CA SER A 172 8.62 -7.16 8.72
C SER A 172 9.23 -8.17 9.67
N LEU A 173 10.00 -9.12 9.13
CA LEU A 173 10.83 -10.05 9.91
C LEU A 173 12.01 -9.35 10.59
N GLN A 174 12.49 -8.24 9.99
CA GLN A 174 13.53 -7.37 10.56
C GLN A 174 12.98 -5.95 10.65
N PRO A 175 12.22 -5.65 11.71
CA PRO A 175 11.43 -4.43 11.79
C PRO A 175 12.28 -3.17 12.01
N VAL A 176 13.39 -3.27 12.74
CA VAL A 176 14.23 -2.11 13.09
C VAL A 176 15.61 -2.26 12.46
N LYS A 177 15.91 -1.36 11.51
CA LYS A 177 17.25 -1.15 10.97
C LYS A 177 17.92 0.02 11.69
N GLU A 178 19.24 0.10 11.63
CA GLU A 178 20.03 1.18 12.26
C GLU A 178 19.54 2.59 11.85
N SER A 179 19.09 2.76 10.60
CA SER A 179 18.51 4.01 10.10
C SER A 179 17.23 4.43 10.82
N ILE A 180 16.42 3.48 11.31
CA ILE A 180 15.18 3.74 12.06
C ILE A 180 15.51 4.16 13.50
N ILE A 181 16.54 3.56 14.11
CA ILE A 181 17.00 3.91 15.47
C ILE A 181 17.43 5.38 15.53
N ARG A 182 18.10 5.88 14.49
CA ARG A 182 18.51 7.30 14.40
C ARG A 182 17.34 8.29 14.42
N ILE A 183 16.13 7.85 14.05
CA ILE A 183 14.92 8.67 14.04
C ILE A 183 14.22 8.65 15.41
N PHE A 184 14.61 7.75 16.32
CA PHE A 184 13.95 7.60 17.63
C PHE A 184 13.92 8.89 18.49
N PRO A 185 15.03 9.67 18.63
CA PRO A 185 14.98 10.93 19.38
C PRO A 185 13.96 11.92 18.82
N LEU A 186 13.85 11.99 17.49
CA LEU A 186 12.87 12.84 16.81
C LEU A 186 11.42 12.38 17.11
N LEU A 187 11.17 11.07 17.13
CA LEU A 187 9.86 10.52 17.50
C LEU A 187 9.48 10.83 18.96
N CYS A 188 10.46 10.99 19.85
CA CYS A 188 10.22 11.42 21.23
C CYS A 188 9.74 12.88 21.30
N GLU A 189 10.36 13.78 20.54
CA GLU A 189 10.03 15.21 20.54
C GLU A 189 8.68 15.52 19.88
N VAL A 190 8.32 14.75 18.83
CA VAL A 190 7.11 14.93 18.02
C VAL A 190 5.80 14.79 18.82
N GLU A 191 5.79 14.10 19.97
CA GLU A 191 4.58 13.96 20.80
C GLU A 191 4.03 15.30 21.31
N SER A 192 4.92 16.25 21.59
CA SER A 192 4.53 17.60 22.00
C SER A 192 3.82 18.38 20.89
N ILE A 193 4.05 17.99 19.63
CA ILE A 193 3.57 18.68 18.42
C ILE A 193 2.29 18.03 17.87
N VAL A 194 2.17 16.70 17.95
CA VAL A 194 1.08 15.91 17.33
C VAL A 194 -0.12 15.73 18.28
N SER A 195 -0.22 16.56 19.32
CA SER A 195 -1.03 16.36 20.52
C SER A 195 -2.54 16.17 20.32
N ASN A 196 -3.11 16.43 19.14
CA ASN A 196 -4.57 16.48 18.94
C ASN A 196 -5.22 15.22 18.32
N ASP A 197 -4.49 14.32 17.66
CA ASP A 197 -5.08 13.11 17.05
C ASP A 197 -4.77 11.83 17.88
N GLU A 198 -5.80 11.25 18.47
CA GLU A 198 -5.70 10.05 19.32
C GLU A 198 -5.11 8.84 18.57
N VAL A 199 -5.39 8.69 17.28
CA VAL A 199 -4.89 7.57 16.47
C VAL A 199 -3.38 7.64 16.32
N ILE A 200 -2.86 8.85 16.06
CA ILE A 200 -1.43 9.04 15.85
C ILE A 200 -0.68 8.90 17.18
N ARG A 201 -1.25 9.38 18.29
CA ARG A 201 -0.70 9.14 19.62
C ARG A 201 -0.58 7.64 19.94
N LYS A 202 -1.62 6.86 19.65
CA LYS A 202 -1.60 5.39 19.83
C LYS A 202 -0.51 4.76 18.95
N ASN A 203 -0.43 5.14 17.67
CA ASN A 203 0.61 4.62 16.76
C ASN A 203 2.02 5.01 17.21
N LEU A 204 2.21 6.21 17.76
CA LEU A 204 3.50 6.65 18.29
C LEU A 204 3.93 5.81 19.50
N ILE A 205 3.01 5.53 20.43
CA ILE A 205 3.28 4.65 21.58
C ILE A 205 3.66 3.25 21.09
N VAL A 206 2.90 2.68 20.16
CA VAL A 206 3.20 1.35 19.59
C VAL A 206 4.57 1.35 18.90
N THR A 207 4.87 2.35 18.07
CA THR A 207 6.16 2.50 17.39
C THR A 207 7.32 2.57 18.38
N ARG A 208 7.20 3.35 19.47
CA ARG A 208 8.23 3.43 20.51
C ARG A 208 8.43 2.11 21.26
N LEU A 209 7.34 1.43 21.61
CA LEU A 209 7.39 0.12 22.26
C LEU A 209 8.09 -0.91 21.35
N CYS A 210 7.78 -0.93 20.05
CA CYS A 210 8.42 -1.83 19.10
C CYS A 210 9.94 -1.58 18.97
N ILE A 211 10.36 -0.31 18.97
CA ILE A 211 11.79 0.06 18.95
C ILE A 211 12.47 -0.37 20.25
N ALA A 212 11.87 -0.07 21.42
CA ALA A 212 12.43 -0.48 22.70
C ALA A 212 12.55 -2.01 22.85
N MET A 213 11.57 -2.77 22.36
CA MET A 213 11.61 -4.24 22.39
C MET A 213 12.70 -4.82 21.49
N THR A 214 13.10 -4.13 20.43
CA THR A 214 14.15 -4.61 19.51
C THR A 214 15.55 -4.31 20.02
N ASP A 215 15.76 -3.18 20.69
CA ASP A 215 17.03 -2.87 21.37
C ASP A 215 17.34 -3.89 22.49
N VAL A 216 16.32 -4.36 23.22
CA VAL A 216 16.48 -5.38 24.28
C VAL A 216 16.82 -6.77 23.72
N LEU A 217 16.49 -7.04 22.46
CA LEU A 217 16.71 -8.33 21.78
C LEU A 217 17.99 -8.38 20.95
N GLN A 218 18.72 -7.28 20.79
CA GLN A 218 20.06 -7.36 20.23
C GLN A 218 20.98 -8.06 21.24
N PRO A 219 21.59 -9.21 20.90
CA PRO A 219 22.57 -9.82 21.79
C PRO A 219 23.70 -8.81 21.99
N CYS A 220 24.04 -8.54 23.25
CA CYS A 220 25.24 -7.80 23.60
C CYS A 220 26.43 -8.52 22.95
N GLU A 221 26.96 -7.98 21.86
CA GLU A 221 28.31 -8.30 21.39
C GLU A 221 29.35 -7.61 22.28
#